data_AF-A0A3P7H4R1-F1
#
_entry.id   AF-A0A3P7H4R1-F1
#
_cell.length_a   1.000
_cell.length_b   1.000
_cell.length_c   1.000
_cell.angle_alpha   90.00
_cell.angle_beta   90.00
_cell.angle_gamma   90.00
#
_symmetry.space_group_name_H-M   'P 1'
#
loop_
_entity.id
_entity.type
_entity.pdbx_description
1 polymer ?
#
loop_
_entity_poly.entity_id
_entity_poly.type
_entity_poly.pdbx_seq_one_letter_code
_entity_poly.pdbx_strand_id
1 'polypeptide(L)'
;MLSVMGHQNIWFSHPRKYGPGSRSCRVCSNHHGLIRKYGLNMCRRCFREYSTDIGFRKRADRSRMDCEDIPECLAPSRQQQLVLFTGLDIANNAAHAAVFSTFTQNRLPDRAPLRMILLSADNPLYAGNAHKIKAAKSSKGYVKISWMWKYVREVPAIIVVFADLNWNHPSWNEKVTECESKISSLRASIGTRGTRICVVLLQDAGVVTGDDPFASERATKLCQSCQLSPKQLFVFPMTDHLLGFVVRLESAFHELAQGFYQQCLKSIRARSIPNNFSNLIIRQQFKLAFISELRQDTHTALRHYKLAYQQCVEGEPPDTELFEWRQVTAVINYKVHSFYIIYRVCHHYKVCSLCICQLSFLHSTALEAISQQRRHVSHMFALLPGSYPSTQLAAIEFAFWKSKQVRFIIF
;
A
#
# COMPACT_ATOMS: atom_id res chain seq x y z
N MET A 1 61.59 -53.38 37.83
CA MET A 1 61.25 -51.95 37.99
C MET A 1 59.96 -51.69 37.24
N LEU A 2 58.86 -51.53 37.99
CA LEU A 2 57.55 -51.07 37.52
C LEU A 2 57.60 -49.55 37.28
N SER A 3 56.55 -49.02 36.62
CA SER A 3 56.28 -47.60 36.28
C SER A 3 56.92 -47.20 34.93
N VAL A 4 56.26 -46.71 33.88
CA VAL A 4 54.97 -46.02 33.70
C VAL A 4 54.57 -46.17 32.21
N MET A 5 53.50 -46.90 31.87
CA MET A 5 52.77 -46.71 30.59
C MET A 5 51.28 -46.41 30.81
N GLY A 6 50.87 -46.24 32.08
CA GLY A 6 49.51 -45.83 32.43
C GLY A 6 49.14 -44.47 31.81
N HIS A 7 50.09 -43.53 31.74
CA HIS A 7 49.83 -42.21 31.13
C HIS A 7 49.42 -42.33 29.66
N GLN A 8 50.07 -43.16 28.84
CA GLN A 8 49.76 -43.26 27.41
C GLN A 8 48.39 -43.90 27.16
N ASN A 9 47.97 -44.87 27.98
CA ASN A 9 46.65 -45.50 27.85
C ASN A 9 45.50 -44.66 28.42
N ILE A 10 45.80 -43.69 29.30
CA ILE A 10 44.79 -42.81 29.91
C ILE A 10 44.67 -41.48 29.15
N TRP A 11 45.79 -40.96 28.61
CA TRP A 11 45.84 -39.70 27.87
C TRP A 11 45.09 -39.77 26.54
N PHE A 12 44.10 -38.89 26.33
CA PHE A 12 43.26 -38.88 25.12
C PHE A 12 42.47 -40.17 24.82
N SER A 13 42.24 -41.00 25.84
CA SER A 13 41.48 -42.26 25.74
C SER A 13 40.03 -42.09 25.26
N HIS A 14 39.40 -40.94 25.53
CA HIS A 14 38.03 -40.67 25.10
C HIS A 14 37.92 -40.17 23.64
N PRO A 15 37.11 -40.82 22.78
CA PRO A 15 36.92 -40.40 21.39
C PRO A 15 36.28 -39.01 21.27
N ARG A 16 37.01 -38.03 20.72
CA ARG A 16 36.52 -36.66 20.49
C ARG A 16 35.95 -36.47 19.09
N LYS A 17 35.19 -37.43 18.58
CA LYS A 17 34.57 -37.35 17.25
C LYS A 17 33.30 -36.49 17.25
N TYR A 18 32.61 -36.40 18.39
CA TYR A 18 31.32 -35.73 18.53
C TYR A 18 31.19 -35.02 19.90
N GLY A 19 30.16 -34.18 20.02
CA GLY A 19 29.87 -33.42 21.25
C GLY A 19 30.52 -32.03 21.32
N PRO A 20 30.26 -31.25 22.39
CA PRO A 20 30.80 -29.89 22.54
C PRO A 20 32.33 -29.83 22.64
N GLY A 21 32.95 -30.84 23.26
CA GLY A 21 34.41 -30.93 23.42
C GLY A 21 35.17 -31.37 22.18
N SER A 22 34.49 -31.86 21.13
CA SER A 22 35.14 -32.23 19.87
C SER A 22 35.43 -31.05 18.95
N ARG A 23 34.77 -29.91 19.18
CA ARG A 23 34.83 -28.76 18.29
C ARG A 23 35.20 -27.52 19.06
N SER A 24 36.16 -26.76 18.54
CA SER A 24 36.61 -25.50 19.11
C SER A 24 36.48 -24.39 18.07
N CYS A 25 36.44 -23.15 18.55
CA CYS A 25 36.54 -21.98 17.70
C CYS A 25 37.90 -21.98 16.99
N ARG A 26 37.90 -21.81 15.66
CA ARG A 26 39.15 -21.72 14.88
C ARG A 26 40.07 -20.54 15.23
N VAL A 27 39.60 -19.58 16.05
CA VAL A 27 40.34 -18.36 16.41
C VAL A 27 40.83 -18.43 17.86
N CYS A 28 39.91 -18.62 18.82
CA CYS A 28 40.24 -18.59 20.25
C CYS A 28 40.24 -19.98 20.91
N SER A 29 40.06 -21.07 20.14
CA SER A 29 39.95 -22.45 20.64
C SER A 29 38.86 -22.70 21.68
N ASN A 30 37.96 -21.74 21.91
CA ASN A 30 36.85 -21.89 22.85
C ASN A 30 35.81 -22.89 22.33
N HIS A 31 35.33 -23.76 23.22
CA HIS A 31 34.30 -24.76 22.93
C HIS A 31 32.87 -24.23 23.12
N HIS A 32 32.68 -23.11 23.84
CA HIS A 32 31.37 -22.56 24.15
C HIS A 32 30.88 -21.54 23.12
N GLY A 33 29.57 -21.55 22.86
CA GLY A 33 28.91 -20.55 22.00
C GLY A 33 29.41 -20.58 20.56
N LEU A 34 29.72 -21.78 20.05
CA LEU A 34 30.25 -22.01 18.71
C LEU A 34 29.16 -21.84 17.63
N ILE A 35 29.37 -20.88 16.73
CA ILE A 35 28.56 -20.67 15.53
C ILE A 35 29.06 -21.62 14.44
N ARG A 36 28.23 -22.62 14.15
CA ARG A 36 28.53 -23.71 13.20
C ARG A 36 27.89 -23.50 11.83
N LYS A 37 27.04 -22.49 11.70
CA LYS A 37 26.33 -22.19 10.46
C LYS A 37 27.32 -21.74 9.39
N TYR A 38 27.09 -22.15 8.14
CA TYR A 38 27.91 -21.79 6.98
C TYR A 38 29.39 -22.23 7.09
N GLY A 39 29.69 -23.24 7.91
CA GLY A 39 31.07 -23.72 8.08
C GLY A 39 31.99 -22.76 8.84
N LEU A 40 31.44 -21.69 9.45
CA LEU A 40 32.24 -20.66 10.14
C LEU A 40 33.10 -21.23 11.28
N ASN A 41 32.55 -22.15 12.08
CA ASN A 41 33.21 -22.76 13.25
C ASN A 41 33.95 -21.73 14.13
N MET A 42 33.28 -20.63 14.45
CA MET A 42 33.80 -19.55 15.30
C MET A 42 32.92 -19.33 16.52
N CYS A 43 33.47 -18.93 17.66
CA CYS A 43 32.64 -18.57 18.81
C CYS A 43 31.93 -17.23 18.55
N ARG A 44 30.81 -16.99 19.25
CA ARG A 44 30.01 -15.76 19.12
C ARG A 44 30.77 -14.45 19.38
N ARG A 45 31.85 -14.47 20.16
CA ARG A 45 32.68 -13.29 20.46
C ARG A 45 33.57 -12.95 19.27
N CYS A 46 34.40 -13.90 18.82
CA CYS A 46 35.22 -13.75 17.62
C CYS A 46 34.37 -13.44 16.38
N PHE A 47 33.17 -14.03 16.26
CA PHE A 47 32.27 -13.68 15.16
C PHE A 47 31.86 -12.21 15.18
N ARG A 48 31.57 -11.61 16.34
CA ARG A 48 31.20 -10.18 16.40
C ARG A 48 32.37 -9.29 16.01
N GLU A 49 33.57 -9.62 16.48
CA GLU A 49 34.82 -8.90 16.15
C GLU A 49 35.11 -8.94 14.64
N TYR A 50 35.14 -10.13 14.04
CA TYR A 50 35.48 -10.31 12.62
C TYR A 50 34.27 -10.22 11.67
N SER A 51 33.07 -9.90 12.18
CA SER A 51 31.85 -9.95 11.37
C SER A 51 31.94 -9.06 10.13
N THR A 52 32.42 -7.83 10.28
CA THR A 52 32.57 -6.87 9.19
C THR A 52 33.55 -7.33 8.13
N ASP A 53 34.67 -7.92 8.54
CA ASP A 53 35.76 -8.34 7.65
C ASP A 53 35.39 -9.61 6.87
N ILE A 54 34.59 -10.48 7.49
CA ILE A 54 33.97 -11.64 6.82
C ILE A 54 32.87 -11.18 5.84
N GLY A 55 32.43 -9.92 5.90
CA GLY A 55 31.42 -9.34 5.02
C GLY A 55 30.01 -9.27 5.62
N PHE A 56 29.83 -9.64 6.90
CA PHE A 56 28.57 -9.43 7.61
C PHE A 56 28.41 -7.96 8.02
N ARG A 57 27.39 -7.30 7.49
CA ARG A 57 27.02 -5.94 7.89
C ARG A 57 25.81 -5.95 8.82
N LYS A 58 25.92 -5.30 9.98
CA LYS A 58 24.79 -5.02 10.86
C LYS A 58 23.88 -4.00 10.17
N ARG A 59 22.74 -4.44 9.62
CA ARG A 59 21.72 -3.53 9.12
C ARG A 59 20.99 -2.92 10.33
N ALA A 60 21.54 -1.83 10.86
CA ALA A 60 20.91 -1.01 11.88
C ALA A 60 20.12 0.10 11.19
N ASP A 61 18.98 -0.24 10.59
CA ASP A 61 18.00 0.75 10.17
C ASP A 61 16.67 0.07 9.82
N ARG A 62 15.57 0.71 10.21
CA ARG A 62 14.17 0.42 9.89
C ARG A 62 13.87 0.70 8.39
N SER A 63 14.87 0.56 7.53
CA SER A 63 14.81 0.71 6.07
C SER A 63 15.16 -0.60 5.34
N ARG A 64 15.16 -1.72 6.05
CA ARG A 64 14.85 -3.02 5.46
C ARG A 64 13.36 -3.02 5.12
N MET A 65 13.01 -3.39 3.89
CA MET A 65 11.74 -4.09 3.69
C MET A 65 11.87 -5.43 4.40
N ASP A 66 11.63 -5.42 5.70
CA ASP A 66 11.25 -6.63 6.40
C ASP A 66 9.96 -7.10 5.74
N CYS A 67 10.02 -8.25 5.10
CA CYS A 67 8.86 -8.98 4.58
C CYS A 67 8.04 -9.54 5.77
N GLU A 68 7.69 -8.66 6.73
CA GLU A 68 6.74 -8.90 7.82
C GLU A 68 5.54 -7.96 7.75
N ASP A 69 5.60 -6.83 7.02
CA ASP A 69 4.41 -6.03 6.72
C ASP A 69 4.23 -5.93 5.20
N ILE A 70 3.21 -6.59 4.65
CA ILE A 70 2.70 -6.20 3.34
C ILE A 70 2.40 -4.70 3.48
N PRO A 71 3.00 -3.81 2.64
CA PRO A 71 2.80 -2.39 2.79
C PRO A 71 1.30 -2.09 2.90
N GLU A 72 0.87 -1.22 3.82
CA GLU A 72 -0.54 -0.91 4.04
C GLU A 72 -1.29 -0.59 2.72
N CYS A 73 -0.60 0.05 1.77
CA CYS A 73 -1.13 0.32 0.42
C CYS A 73 -1.43 -0.93 -0.43
N LEU A 74 -0.93 -2.09 -0.04
CA LEU A 74 -1.13 -3.40 -0.65
C LEU A 74 -1.92 -4.36 0.26
N ALA A 75 -2.35 -3.90 1.44
CA ALA A 75 -3.14 -4.67 2.38
C ALA A 75 -4.43 -5.21 1.72
N PRO A 76 -4.98 -6.33 2.22
CA PRO A 76 -6.14 -7.02 1.64
C PRO A 76 -7.47 -6.27 1.85
N SER A 77 -7.46 -5.15 2.56
CA SER A 77 -8.63 -4.29 2.77
C SER A 77 -9.04 -3.55 1.49
N ARG A 78 -10.34 -3.29 1.34
CA ARG A 78 -10.91 -2.41 0.31
C ARG A 78 -10.12 -1.10 0.23
N GLN A 79 -9.39 -0.90 -0.87
CA GLN A 79 -8.53 0.28 -1.03
C GLN A 79 -9.37 1.55 -0.97
N GLN A 80 -8.92 2.51 -0.17
CA GLN A 80 -9.65 3.75 0.04
C GLN A 80 -9.17 4.86 -0.88
N GLN A 81 -10.10 5.65 -1.40
CA GLN A 81 -9.84 6.80 -2.25
C GLN A 81 -9.55 8.03 -1.39
N LEU A 82 -8.41 8.67 -1.59
CA LEU A 82 -8.00 9.82 -0.80
C LEU A 82 -8.81 11.07 -1.18
N VAL A 83 -9.51 11.63 -0.21
CA VAL A 83 -10.29 12.88 -0.30
C VAL A 83 -9.77 13.85 0.76
N LEU A 84 -9.51 15.09 0.37
CA LEU A 84 -9.09 16.13 1.32
C LEU A 84 -10.18 17.16 1.53
N PHE A 85 -10.39 17.52 2.79
CA PHE A 85 -11.34 18.56 3.17
C PHE A 85 -10.60 19.83 3.55
N THR A 86 -11.09 20.98 3.10
CA THR A 86 -10.54 22.30 3.47
C THR A 86 -11.69 23.27 3.72
N GLY A 87 -11.45 24.32 4.52
CA GLY A 87 -12.47 25.33 4.87
C GLY A 87 -13.32 25.00 6.10
N LEU A 88 -13.10 23.86 6.75
CA LEU A 88 -13.73 23.53 8.04
C LEU A 88 -12.82 23.96 9.20
N ASP A 89 -13.29 24.87 10.04
CA ASP A 89 -12.65 25.23 11.30
C ASP A 89 -13.17 24.34 12.45
N ILE A 90 -12.48 23.23 12.69
CA ILE A 90 -12.83 22.26 13.75
C ILE A 90 -12.49 22.80 15.15
N ALA A 91 -11.52 23.72 15.26
CA ALA A 91 -11.05 24.20 16.55
C ALA A 91 -12.02 25.20 17.19
N ASN A 92 -12.59 26.09 16.37
CA ASN A 92 -13.44 27.18 16.87
C ASN A 92 -14.94 26.94 16.66
N ASN A 93 -15.34 26.09 15.69
CA ASN A 93 -16.75 25.88 15.36
C ASN A 93 -17.22 24.44 15.64
N ALA A 94 -18.11 24.29 16.62
CA ALA A 94 -18.70 23.01 17.00
C ALA A 94 -19.54 22.37 15.87
N ALA A 95 -20.19 23.18 15.02
CA ALA A 95 -20.95 22.67 13.88
C ALA A 95 -20.03 22.02 12.84
N HIS A 96 -18.86 22.62 12.56
CA HIS A 96 -17.86 22.04 11.67
C HIS A 96 -17.26 20.74 12.22
N ALA A 97 -17.01 20.71 13.53
CA ALA A 97 -16.57 19.49 14.21
C ALA A 97 -17.63 18.38 14.10
N ALA A 98 -18.92 18.71 14.27
CA ALA A 98 -20.02 17.78 14.11
C ALA A 98 -20.12 17.23 12.66
N VAL A 99 -20.03 18.10 11.65
CA VAL A 99 -20.00 17.68 10.24
C VAL A 99 -18.84 16.73 9.97
N PHE A 100 -17.62 17.11 10.36
CA PHE A 100 -16.43 16.29 10.15
C PHE A 100 -16.51 14.94 10.90
N SER A 101 -17.05 14.94 12.11
CA SER A 101 -17.25 13.71 12.89
C SER A 101 -18.26 12.77 12.23
N THR A 102 -19.32 13.31 11.61
CA THR A 102 -20.34 12.51 10.90
C THR A 102 -19.78 11.84 9.65
N PHE A 103 -18.81 12.48 8.97
CA PHE A 103 -18.10 11.90 7.83
C PHE A 103 -17.12 10.78 8.23
N THR A 104 -16.55 10.83 9.44
CA THR A 104 -15.45 9.96 9.86
C THR A 104 -15.87 8.82 10.79
N GLN A 105 -16.88 9.03 11.63
CA GLN A 105 -17.35 8.06 12.62
C GLN A 105 -18.43 7.11 12.05
N ASN A 106 -18.55 5.90 12.61
CA ASN A 106 -19.60 4.92 12.29
C ASN A 106 -19.77 4.56 10.81
N ARG A 107 -18.64 4.36 10.10
CA ARG A 107 -18.67 3.99 8.68
C ARG A 107 -18.97 2.49 8.52
N LEU A 108 -20.17 2.19 8.01
CA LEU A 108 -20.54 0.84 7.61
C LEU A 108 -19.73 0.41 6.37
N PRO A 109 -19.41 -0.89 6.23
CA PRO A 109 -18.60 -1.41 5.12
C PRO A 109 -19.24 -1.24 3.73
N ASP A 110 -20.55 -1.04 3.68
CA ASP A 110 -21.32 -0.81 2.45
C ASP A 110 -21.12 0.60 1.85
N ARG A 111 -20.69 1.57 2.67
CA ARG A 111 -20.46 2.95 2.21
C ARG A 111 -19.28 3.05 1.25
N ALA A 112 -19.22 4.16 0.49
CA ALA A 112 -18.12 4.41 -0.44
C ALA A 112 -16.76 4.36 0.27
N PRO A 113 -15.72 3.74 -0.30
CA PRO A 113 -14.44 3.53 0.37
C PRO A 113 -13.57 4.78 0.25
N LEU A 114 -13.93 5.82 1.00
CA LEU A 114 -13.25 7.10 1.00
C LEU A 114 -12.36 7.21 2.24
N ARG A 115 -11.16 7.76 2.08
CA ARG A 115 -10.26 8.18 3.16
C ARG A 115 -10.27 9.70 3.19
N MET A 116 -11.01 10.27 4.13
CA MET A 116 -11.17 11.71 4.28
C MET A 116 -10.16 12.24 5.29
N ILE A 117 -9.41 13.27 4.91
CA ILE A 117 -8.41 13.90 5.78
C ILE A 117 -8.60 15.42 5.71
N LEU A 118 -8.56 16.11 6.84
CA LEU A 118 -8.54 17.56 6.86
C LEU A 118 -7.19 18.08 6.36
N LEU A 119 -7.22 19.07 5.48
CA LEU A 119 -6.06 19.72 4.92
C LEU A 119 -5.40 20.61 5.99
N SER A 120 -4.29 20.15 6.55
CA SER A 120 -3.42 20.95 7.42
C SER A 120 -2.33 21.67 6.61
N ALA A 121 -1.75 22.74 7.16
CA ALA A 121 -0.65 23.49 6.55
C ALA A 121 0.58 22.60 6.23
N ASP A 122 0.78 21.52 7.01
CA ASP A 122 1.85 20.54 6.83
C ASP A 122 1.59 19.52 5.70
N ASN A 123 0.47 19.66 4.97
CA ASN A 123 0.11 18.67 3.95
C ASN A 123 1.12 18.69 2.78
N PRO A 124 1.52 17.50 2.27
CA PRO A 124 2.41 17.39 1.11
C PRO A 124 1.90 18.09 -0.18
N LEU A 125 0.66 18.56 -0.21
CA LEU A 125 0.18 19.49 -1.24
C LEU A 125 0.86 20.87 -1.19
N TYR A 126 1.14 21.39 0.00
CA TYR A 126 1.76 22.70 0.24
C TYR A 126 3.26 22.62 0.48
N ALA A 127 3.77 21.45 0.87
CA ALA A 127 5.17 21.14 0.73
C ALA A 127 5.49 21.10 -0.77
N GLY A 128 5.76 22.28 -1.34
CA GLY A 128 6.18 22.46 -2.71
C GLY A 128 7.27 21.45 -3.04
N ASN A 129 7.41 21.11 -4.33
CA ASN A 129 8.47 20.20 -4.79
C ASN A 129 9.85 20.78 -4.41
N ALA A 130 10.29 20.59 -3.16
CA ALA A 130 11.63 20.86 -2.70
C ALA A 130 12.49 19.84 -3.45
N HIS A 131 13.03 20.30 -4.58
CA HIS A 131 14.02 19.64 -5.43
C HIS A 131 14.13 18.13 -5.24
N LYS A 132 13.07 17.36 -5.52
CA LYS A 132 13.26 15.95 -5.88
C LYS A 132 13.92 15.99 -7.24
N ILE A 133 15.26 15.98 -7.25
CA ILE A 133 16.06 15.66 -8.43
C ILE A 133 15.34 14.49 -9.08
N LYS A 134 14.80 14.70 -10.29
CA LYS A 134 14.13 13.63 -11.03
C LYS A 134 15.19 12.57 -11.24
N ALA A 135 15.20 11.54 -10.40
CA ALA A 135 16.04 10.38 -10.60
C ALA A 135 15.84 9.95 -12.05
N ALA A 136 16.94 9.81 -12.79
CA ALA A 136 16.91 9.47 -14.21
C ALA A 136 15.88 8.35 -14.43
N LYS A 137 15.09 8.45 -15.52
CA LYS A 137 14.11 7.42 -15.90
C LYS A 137 14.88 6.13 -16.19
N SER A 138 15.18 5.37 -15.15
CA SER A 138 15.84 4.08 -15.27
C SER A 138 14.82 3.09 -15.80
N SER A 139 15.21 2.41 -16.88
CA SER A 139 14.50 1.25 -17.41
C SER A 139 14.57 0.06 -16.45
N LYS A 140 15.42 0.10 -15.41
CA LYS A 140 15.62 -1.01 -14.45
C LYS A 140 14.49 -1.14 -13.42
N GLY A 141 14.32 -2.37 -12.94
CA GLY A 141 13.36 -2.77 -11.89
C GLY A 141 11.93 -2.99 -12.39
N TYR A 142 11.04 -3.42 -11.50
CA TYR A 142 9.67 -3.81 -11.82
C TYR A 142 8.65 -2.82 -11.23
N VAL A 143 8.49 -2.77 -9.90
CA VAL A 143 7.47 -1.95 -9.23
C VAL A 143 8.10 -1.11 -8.12
N LYS A 144 7.83 0.20 -8.14
CA LYS A 144 8.31 1.14 -7.11
C LYS A 144 7.24 1.39 -6.06
N ILE A 145 7.54 1.12 -4.80
CA ILE A 145 6.60 1.33 -3.68
C ILE A 145 6.23 2.79 -3.48
N SER A 146 7.20 3.70 -3.64
CA SER A 146 6.94 5.15 -3.58
C SER A 146 5.89 5.62 -4.60
N TRP A 147 5.74 4.94 -5.74
CA TRP A 147 4.72 5.28 -6.72
C TRP A 147 3.31 4.92 -6.23
N MET A 148 3.15 3.83 -5.47
CA MET A 148 1.85 3.46 -4.88
C MET A 148 1.47 4.41 -3.75
N TRP A 149 2.41 4.69 -2.84
CA TRP A 149 2.21 5.64 -1.74
C TRP A 149 1.78 7.02 -2.22
N LYS A 150 2.30 7.45 -3.38
CA LYS A 150 1.87 8.69 -4.02
C LYS A 150 0.35 8.78 -4.17
N TYR A 151 -0.34 7.72 -4.60
CA TYR A 151 -1.80 7.74 -4.81
C TYR A 151 -2.63 7.42 -3.57
N VAL A 152 -2.01 6.82 -2.55
CA VAL A 152 -2.68 6.47 -1.29
C VAL A 152 -2.56 7.59 -0.24
N ARG A 153 -1.44 8.35 -0.24
CA ARG A 153 -1.12 9.33 0.81
C ARG A 153 -0.87 10.76 0.31
N GLU A 154 -0.29 10.93 -0.87
CA GLU A 154 0.19 12.26 -1.31
C GLU A 154 -0.75 12.96 -2.30
N VAL A 155 -1.34 12.23 -3.23
CA VAL A 155 -2.16 12.77 -4.31
C VAL A 155 -3.61 12.44 -4.06
N PRO A 156 -4.43 13.42 -3.67
CA PRO A 156 -5.85 13.21 -3.49
C PRO A 156 -6.54 13.07 -4.84
N ALA A 157 -7.57 12.22 -4.88
CA ALA A 157 -8.47 12.15 -6.02
C ALA A 157 -9.36 13.40 -6.07
N ILE A 158 -9.78 13.89 -4.89
CA ILE A 158 -10.66 15.06 -4.74
C ILE A 158 -10.19 15.96 -3.60
N ILE A 159 -10.31 17.26 -3.80
CA ILE A 159 -10.26 18.28 -2.74
C ILE A 159 -11.65 18.92 -2.64
N VAL A 160 -12.25 18.84 -1.46
CA VAL A 160 -13.55 19.40 -1.11
C VAL A 160 -13.33 20.67 -0.31
N VAL A 161 -13.81 21.79 -0.84
CA VAL A 161 -13.78 23.10 -0.20
C VAL A 161 -15.13 23.34 0.45
N PHE A 162 -15.18 23.37 1.77
CA PHE A 162 -16.34 23.79 2.53
C PHE A 162 -16.35 25.31 2.66
N ALA A 163 -17.50 25.92 2.40
CA ALA A 163 -17.69 27.36 2.54
C ALA A 163 -19.00 27.64 3.27
N ASP A 164 -18.90 28.37 4.39
CA ASP A 164 -20.06 28.92 5.10
C ASP A 164 -20.65 30.05 4.28
N LEU A 165 -21.67 29.72 3.49
CA LEU A 165 -22.27 30.67 2.57
C LEU A 165 -23.76 30.37 2.37
N ASN A 166 -24.57 31.10 3.12
CA ASN A 166 -26.01 31.16 2.91
C ASN A 166 -26.33 31.89 1.60
N TRP A 167 -27.37 31.45 0.89
CA TRP A 167 -27.78 32.09 -0.37
C TRP A 167 -28.06 33.58 -0.19
N ASN A 168 -28.63 33.99 0.94
CA ASN A 168 -29.04 35.38 1.24
C ASN A 168 -27.98 36.22 1.97
N HIS A 169 -26.71 35.84 1.90
CA HIS A 169 -25.66 36.60 2.55
C HIS A 169 -25.52 38.01 1.93
N PRO A 170 -25.50 39.10 2.74
CA PRO A 170 -25.45 40.48 2.22
C PRO A 170 -24.18 40.75 1.40
N SER A 171 -23.05 40.17 1.79
CA SER A 171 -21.78 40.23 1.04
C SER A 171 -21.56 39.02 0.13
N TRP A 172 -22.56 38.60 -0.65
CA TRP A 172 -22.47 37.44 -1.54
C TRP A 172 -21.27 37.53 -2.50
N ASN A 173 -21.10 38.68 -3.16
CA ASN A 173 -20.05 38.86 -4.17
C ASN A 173 -18.63 38.74 -3.59
N GLU A 174 -18.39 39.29 -2.39
CA GLU A 174 -17.09 39.20 -1.72
C GLU A 174 -16.75 37.74 -1.39
N LYS A 175 -17.74 36.97 -0.90
CA LYS A 175 -17.57 35.56 -0.58
C LYS A 175 -17.35 34.69 -1.82
N VAL A 176 -17.97 35.04 -2.94
CA VAL A 176 -17.71 34.39 -4.24
C VAL A 176 -16.25 34.62 -4.66
N THR A 177 -15.75 35.86 -4.56
CA THR A 177 -14.35 36.18 -4.88
C THR A 177 -13.37 35.50 -3.92
N GLU A 178 -13.71 35.38 -2.64
CA GLU A 178 -12.94 34.62 -1.66
C GLU A 178 -12.85 33.13 -2.06
N CYS A 179 -13.97 32.52 -2.45
CA CYS A 179 -14.00 31.14 -2.93
C CYS A 179 -13.19 30.94 -4.21
N GLU A 180 -13.32 31.85 -5.18
CA GLU A 180 -12.57 31.83 -6.43
C GLU A 180 -11.06 31.88 -6.17
N SER A 181 -10.61 32.83 -5.33
CA SER A 181 -9.18 32.97 -4.99
C SER A 181 -8.63 31.72 -4.29
N LYS A 182 -9.38 31.14 -3.34
CA LYS A 182 -9.04 29.86 -2.69
C LYS A 182 -8.92 28.73 -3.71
N ILE A 183 -9.88 28.57 -4.61
CA ILE A 183 -9.86 27.52 -5.64
C ILE A 183 -8.70 27.73 -6.62
N SER A 184 -8.45 28.97 -7.04
CA SER A 184 -7.32 29.31 -7.92
C SER A 184 -5.98 28.96 -7.28
N SER A 185 -5.80 29.28 -5.99
CA SER A 185 -4.59 28.89 -5.23
C SER A 185 -4.41 27.37 -5.13
N LEU A 186 -5.51 26.63 -4.90
CA LEU A 186 -5.50 25.18 -4.87
C LEU A 186 -5.12 24.60 -6.24
N ARG A 187 -5.70 25.12 -7.33
CA ARG A 187 -5.33 24.70 -8.70
C ARG A 187 -3.85 24.94 -8.99
N ALA A 188 -3.29 26.07 -8.55
CA ALA A 188 -1.86 26.37 -8.70
C ALA A 188 -0.99 25.36 -7.93
N SER A 189 -1.36 24.99 -6.70
CA SER A 189 -0.62 24.02 -5.88
C SER A 189 -0.66 22.58 -6.44
N ILE A 190 -1.80 22.15 -7.00
CA ILE A 190 -2.00 20.82 -7.58
C ILE A 190 -1.23 20.67 -8.89
N GLY A 191 -1.16 21.73 -9.70
CA GLY A 191 -0.58 21.72 -11.04
C GLY A 191 -1.32 20.77 -12.00
N THR A 192 -0.57 20.10 -12.88
CA THR A 192 -1.12 19.19 -13.92
C THR A 192 -1.62 17.84 -13.40
N ARG A 193 -1.78 17.66 -12.08
CA ARG A 193 -2.06 16.35 -11.46
C ARG A 193 -3.48 15.83 -11.69
N GLY A 194 -4.39 16.60 -12.28
CA GLY A 194 -5.72 16.14 -12.68
C GLY A 194 -6.71 15.88 -11.53
N THR A 195 -6.31 16.14 -10.28
CA THR A 195 -7.16 16.10 -9.08
C THR A 195 -8.42 16.95 -9.29
N ARG A 196 -9.58 16.44 -8.88
CA ARG A 196 -10.85 17.15 -8.99
C ARG A 196 -11.07 18.06 -7.79
N ILE A 197 -11.64 19.23 -8.01
CA ILE A 197 -12.04 20.17 -6.95
C ILE A 197 -13.56 20.19 -6.88
N CYS A 198 -14.10 20.23 -5.67
CA CYS A 198 -15.53 20.31 -5.40
C CYS A 198 -15.76 21.35 -4.29
N VAL A 199 -16.88 22.06 -4.35
CA VAL A 199 -17.31 23.04 -3.35
C VAL A 199 -18.58 22.53 -2.68
N VAL A 200 -18.60 22.57 -1.35
CA VAL A 200 -19.77 22.27 -0.53
C VAL A 200 -20.15 23.54 0.22
N LEU A 201 -21.33 24.07 -0.08
CA LEU A 201 -21.89 25.23 0.60
C LEU A 201 -22.62 24.78 1.85
N LEU A 202 -22.17 25.25 3.01
CA LEU A 202 -22.81 25.02 4.29
C LEU A 202 -23.92 26.07 4.45
N GLN A 203 -25.15 25.59 4.70
CA GLN A 203 -26.34 26.43 4.85
C GLN A 203 -27.00 26.20 6.20
N ASP A 204 -27.45 27.27 6.84
CA ASP A 204 -28.16 27.16 8.12
C ASP A 204 -29.53 26.50 7.94
N ALA A 205 -29.96 25.74 8.96
CA ALA A 205 -31.19 24.94 8.98
C ALA A 205 -32.48 25.70 8.61
N GLY A 206 -32.48 27.04 8.65
CA GLY A 206 -33.64 27.89 8.38
C GLY A 206 -33.89 28.20 6.90
N VAL A 207 -32.95 27.92 5.99
CA VAL A 207 -33.09 28.21 4.55
C VAL A 207 -33.35 26.90 3.81
N VAL A 208 -34.60 26.45 3.84
CA VAL A 208 -35.04 25.30 3.04
C VAL A 208 -34.85 25.64 1.56
N THR A 209 -34.22 24.72 0.83
CA THR A 209 -33.81 24.79 -0.58
C THR A 209 -34.96 24.94 -1.60
N GLY A 210 -36.15 25.36 -1.18
CA GLY A 210 -37.36 25.47 -2.01
C GLY A 210 -37.86 26.89 -2.25
N ASP A 211 -37.55 27.86 -1.38
CA ASP A 211 -38.27 29.14 -1.35
C ASP A 211 -37.51 30.34 -1.93
N ASP A 212 -36.26 30.15 -2.37
CA ASP A 212 -35.42 31.25 -2.85
C ASP A 212 -35.23 31.21 -4.37
N PRO A 213 -35.98 32.02 -5.16
CA PRO A 213 -35.96 31.97 -6.62
C PRO A 213 -34.59 32.31 -7.23
N PHE A 214 -33.69 32.91 -6.46
CA PHE A 214 -32.35 33.30 -6.91
C PHE A 214 -31.26 32.25 -6.66
N ALA A 215 -31.56 31.17 -5.93
CA ALA A 215 -30.56 30.16 -5.56
C ALA A 215 -29.92 29.49 -6.80
N SER A 216 -30.70 29.15 -7.81
CA SER A 216 -30.20 28.53 -9.06
C SER A 216 -29.31 29.48 -9.88
N GLU A 217 -29.68 30.76 -9.94
CA GLU A 217 -28.89 31.77 -10.65
C GLU A 217 -27.56 32.03 -9.94
N ARG A 218 -27.59 32.18 -8.60
CA ARG A 218 -26.40 32.35 -7.77
C ARG A 218 -25.47 31.13 -7.83
N ALA A 219 -26.02 29.91 -7.83
CA ALA A 219 -25.26 28.67 -8.00
C ALA A 219 -24.53 28.62 -9.35
N THR A 220 -25.21 29.05 -10.42
CA THR A 220 -24.64 29.08 -11.77
C THR A 220 -23.53 30.12 -11.87
N LYS A 221 -23.73 31.32 -11.31
CA LYS A 221 -22.70 32.37 -11.24
C LYS A 221 -21.46 31.91 -10.46
N LEU A 222 -21.65 31.29 -9.29
CA LEU A 222 -20.55 30.74 -8.50
C LEU A 222 -19.77 29.67 -9.27
N CYS A 223 -20.46 28.74 -9.95
CA CYS A 223 -19.83 27.72 -10.79
C CYS A 223 -19.00 28.35 -11.92
N GLN A 224 -19.53 29.38 -12.59
CA GLN A 224 -18.85 30.08 -13.67
C GLN A 224 -17.58 30.79 -13.17
N SER A 225 -17.67 31.58 -12.08
CA SER A 225 -16.52 32.26 -11.48
C SER A 225 -15.45 31.28 -11.01
N CYS A 226 -15.84 30.17 -10.39
CA CYS A 226 -14.90 29.16 -9.89
C CYS A 226 -14.41 28.19 -10.98
N GLN A 227 -14.88 28.32 -12.23
CA GLN A 227 -14.65 27.38 -13.34
C GLN A 227 -14.96 25.92 -12.96
N LEU A 228 -16.05 25.69 -12.25
CA LEU A 228 -16.51 24.37 -11.81
C LEU A 228 -17.69 23.91 -12.66
N SER A 229 -17.82 22.60 -12.83
CA SER A 229 -19.04 22.02 -13.39
C SER A 229 -20.15 21.98 -12.34
N PRO A 230 -21.44 22.01 -12.74
CA PRO A 230 -22.56 21.93 -11.81
C PRO A 230 -22.53 20.68 -10.92
N LYS A 231 -21.91 19.58 -11.39
CA LYS A 231 -21.72 18.33 -10.63
C LYS A 231 -20.67 18.42 -9.51
N GLN A 232 -19.97 19.54 -9.40
CA GLN A 232 -18.92 19.78 -8.40
C GLN A 232 -19.37 20.77 -7.32
N LEU A 233 -20.59 21.30 -7.41
CA LEU A 233 -21.19 22.15 -6.39
C LEU A 233 -22.26 21.36 -5.64
N PHE A 234 -22.15 21.31 -4.32
CA PHE A 234 -23.16 20.71 -3.47
C PHE A 234 -23.60 21.66 -2.37
N VAL A 235 -24.85 21.51 -1.96
CA VAL A 235 -25.44 22.26 -0.84
C VAL A 235 -25.61 21.29 0.32
N PHE A 236 -25.16 21.71 1.50
CA PHE A 236 -25.21 20.93 2.73
C PHE A 236 -25.95 21.72 3.82
N PRO A 237 -27.19 21.33 4.16
CA PRO A 237 -27.94 21.98 5.21
C PRO A 237 -27.50 21.49 6.60
N MET A 238 -27.16 22.43 7.48
CA MET A 238 -26.76 22.19 8.87
C MET A 238 -27.99 21.91 9.75
N THR A 239 -28.64 20.78 9.52
CA THR A 239 -29.84 20.31 10.26
C THR A 239 -29.50 19.17 11.21
N ASP A 240 -30.43 18.78 12.09
CA ASP A 240 -30.20 17.69 13.06
C ASP A 240 -30.04 16.29 12.41
N HIS A 241 -30.47 16.11 11.15
CA HIS A 241 -30.42 14.84 10.41
C HIS A 241 -29.38 14.85 9.28
N LEU A 242 -28.09 14.96 9.66
CA LEU A 242 -26.98 15.08 8.70
C LEU A 242 -26.67 13.79 7.91
N LEU A 243 -27.01 12.62 8.45
CA LEU A 243 -26.52 11.34 7.92
C LEU A 243 -26.96 11.06 6.47
N GLY A 244 -28.20 11.37 6.13
CA GLY A 244 -28.73 11.16 4.77
C GLY A 244 -28.06 12.06 3.73
N PHE A 245 -27.71 13.29 4.10
CA PHE A 245 -26.95 14.20 3.23
C PHE A 245 -25.51 13.76 3.08
N VAL A 246 -24.88 13.31 4.18
CA VAL A 246 -23.51 12.78 4.16
C VAL A 246 -23.39 11.57 3.22
N VAL A 247 -24.31 10.60 3.28
CA VAL A 247 -24.26 9.42 2.39
C VAL A 247 -24.42 9.80 0.91
N ARG A 248 -25.27 10.79 0.59
CA ARG A 248 -25.41 11.32 -0.77
C ARG A 248 -24.14 12.03 -1.23
N LEU A 249 -23.53 12.86 -0.37
CA LEU A 249 -22.27 13.51 -0.66
C LEU A 249 -21.12 12.51 -0.84
N GLU A 250 -21.05 11.47 0.00
CA GLU A 250 -20.06 10.40 -0.14
C GLU A 250 -20.17 9.70 -1.51
N SER A 251 -21.40 9.42 -1.96
CA SER A 251 -21.65 8.84 -3.28
C SER A 251 -21.20 9.80 -4.40
N ALA A 252 -21.50 11.08 -4.27
CA ALA A 252 -21.09 12.09 -5.25
C ALA A 252 -19.56 12.29 -5.29
N PHE A 253 -18.90 12.29 -4.13
CA PHE A 253 -17.43 12.28 -4.04
C PHE A 253 -16.86 11.01 -4.67
N HIS A 254 -17.48 9.85 -4.45
CA HIS A 254 -17.02 8.64 -5.10
C HIS A 254 -17.07 8.75 -6.62
N GLU A 255 -18.17 9.25 -7.20
CA GLU A 255 -18.30 9.46 -8.65
C GLU A 255 -17.25 10.43 -9.23
N LEU A 256 -16.98 11.54 -8.56
CA LEU A 256 -15.93 12.47 -8.98
C LEU A 256 -14.54 11.81 -8.94
N ALA A 257 -14.29 10.92 -7.96
CA ALA A 257 -13.04 10.20 -7.82
C ALA A 257 -12.88 9.17 -8.94
N GLN A 258 -13.97 8.54 -9.39
CA GLN A 258 -13.97 7.67 -10.57
C GLN A 258 -13.38 8.37 -11.80
N GLY A 259 -13.78 9.62 -12.05
CA GLY A 259 -13.29 10.43 -13.16
C GLY A 259 -11.78 10.73 -13.09
N PHE A 260 -11.24 10.96 -11.88
CA PHE A 260 -9.80 11.12 -11.66
C PHE A 260 -9.01 9.85 -12.01
N TYR A 261 -9.44 8.70 -11.49
CA TYR A 261 -8.75 7.44 -11.75
C TYR A 261 -8.87 7.00 -13.22
N GLN A 262 -10.00 7.30 -13.88
CA GLN A 262 -10.15 7.05 -15.32
C GLN A 262 -9.14 7.85 -16.15
N GLN A 263 -8.88 9.11 -15.81
CA GLN A 263 -7.85 9.92 -16.47
C GLN A 263 -6.44 9.37 -16.21
N CYS A 264 -6.17 8.91 -14.98
CA CYS A 264 -4.91 8.24 -14.66
C CYS A 264 -4.70 6.98 -15.51
N LEU A 265 -5.73 6.15 -15.68
CA LEU A 265 -5.67 4.96 -16.54
C LEU A 265 -5.36 5.31 -18.00
N LYS A 266 -6.03 6.34 -18.56
CA LYS A 266 -5.74 6.82 -19.93
C LYS A 266 -4.29 7.26 -20.07
N SER A 267 -3.75 8.02 -19.11
CA SER A 267 -2.35 8.45 -19.11
C SER A 267 -1.36 7.27 -19.02
N ILE A 268 -1.68 6.23 -18.25
CA ILE A 268 -0.83 5.03 -18.16
C ILE A 268 -0.82 4.24 -19.48
N ARG A 269 -1.98 4.13 -20.16
CA ARG A 269 -2.14 3.43 -21.44
C ARG A 269 -1.49 4.16 -22.61
N ALA A 270 -1.51 5.50 -22.60
CA ALA A 270 -0.93 6.32 -23.66
C ALA A 270 0.61 6.22 -23.76
N ARG A 271 1.28 5.62 -22.77
CA ARG A 271 2.72 5.38 -22.83
C ARG A 271 3.01 4.18 -23.72
N SER A 272 3.71 4.41 -24.83
CA SER A 272 4.27 3.35 -25.66
C SER A 272 5.39 2.62 -24.90
N ILE A 273 5.35 1.29 -24.94
CA ILE A 273 6.38 0.43 -24.33
C ILE A 273 6.89 -0.49 -25.44
N PRO A 274 8.21 -0.52 -25.69
CA PRO A 274 8.77 -1.49 -26.63
C PRO A 274 8.59 -2.92 -26.10
N ASN A 275 8.19 -3.85 -26.97
CA ASN A 275 7.87 -5.24 -26.59
C ASN A 275 9.08 -6.00 -25.98
N ASN A 276 10.30 -5.52 -26.19
CA ASN A 276 11.53 -6.18 -25.74
C ASN A 276 11.80 -6.03 -24.22
N PHE A 277 11.04 -5.19 -23.52
CA PHE A 277 11.24 -4.92 -22.09
C PHE A 277 10.09 -5.50 -21.25
N SER A 278 10.19 -6.80 -20.94
CA SER A 278 9.20 -7.54 -20.13
C SER A 278 8.91 -6.86 -18.78
N ASN A 279 9.94 -6.32 -18.13
CA ASN A 279 9.82 -5.59 -16.87
C ASN A 279 8.95 -4.32 -16.98
N LEU A 280 9.01 -3.60 -18.11
CA LEU A 280 8.18 -2.42 -18.36
C LEU A 280 6.72 -2.80 -18.64
N ILE A 281 6.49 -3.91 -19.34
CA ILE A 281 5.15 -4.46 -19.58
C ILE A 281 4.50 -4.86 -18.25
N ILE A 282 5.20 -5.66 -17.43
CA ILE A 282 4.74 -6.08 -16.09
C ILE A 282 4.42 -4.84 -15.25
N ARG A 283 5.31 -3.83 -15.26
CA ARG A 283 5.12 -2.56 -14.55
C ARG A 283 3.86 -1.81 -15.02
N GLN A 284 3.59 -1.75 -16.32
CA GLN A 284 2.42 -1.06 -16.84
C GLN A 284 1.14 -1.78 -16.43
N GLN A 285 1.09 -3.10 -16.60
CA GLN A 285 -0.06 -3.92 -16.21
C GLN A 285 -0.34 -3.81 -14.70
N PHE A 286 0.70 -3.89 -13.87
CA PHE A 286 0.57 -3.68 -12.42
C PHE A 286 -0.03 -2.31 -12.08
N LYS A 287 0.43 -1.24 -12.74
CA LYS A 287 -0.10 0.12 -12.50
C LYS A 287 -1.56 0.26 -12.93
N LEU A 288 -1.95 -0.36 -14.05
CA LEU A 288 -3.35 -0.38 -14.49
C LEU A 288 -4.23 -1.14 -13.49
N ALA A 289 -3.74 -2.26 -12.97
CA ALA A 289 -4.44 -3.05 -11.97
C ALA A 289 -4.64 -2.27 -10.67
N PHE A 290 -3.57 -1.68 -10.13
CA PHE A 290 -3.60 -0.93 -8.87
C PHE A 290 -4.52 0.29 -8.92
N ILE A 291 -4.48 1.07 -10.01
CA ILE A 291 -5.40 2.22 -10.16
C ILE A 291 -6.85 1.75 -10.33
N SER A 292 -7.09 0.61 -10.98
CA SER A 292 -8.44 0.04 -11.11
C SER A 292 -8.98 -0.45 -9.76
N GLU A 293 -8.11 -0.96 -8.88
CA GLU A 293 -8.46 -1.33 -7.50
C GLU A 293 -8.85 -0.08 -6.68
N LEU A 294 -8.07 1.01 -6.75
CA LEU A 294 -8.44 2.30 -6.14
C LEU A 294 -9.75 2.85 -6.71
N ARG A 295 -10.01 2.60 -7.99
CA ARG A 295 -11.26 2.93 -8.67
C ARG A 295 -12.45 2.05 -8.24
N GLN A 296 -12.23 0.97 -7.50
CA GLN A 296 -13.25 -0.04 -7.14
C GLN A 296 -13.77 -0.85 -8.34
N ASP A 297 -13.04 -0.87 -9.46
CA ASP A 297 -13.33 -1.77 -10.58
C ASP A 297 -12.53 -3.06 -10.41
N THR A 298 -13.09 -3.97 -9.62
CA THR A 298 -12.45 -5.24 -9.23
C THR A 298 -12.21 -6.14 -10.43
N HIS A 299 -13.13 -6.16 -11.40
CA HIS A 299 -13.03 -7.03 -12.57
C HIS A 299 -11.87 -6.60 -13.48
N THR A 300 -11.77 -5.30 -13.80
CA THR A 300 -10.65 -4.78 -14.60
C THR A 300 -9.33 -4.88 -13.84
N ALA A 301 -9.32 -4.65 -12.53
CA ALA A 301 -8.14 -4.83 -11.70
C ALA A 301 -7.62 -6.26 -11.75
N LEU A 302 -8.51 -7.25 -11.53
CA LEU A 302 -8.17 -8.67 -11.56
C LEU A 302 -7.62 -9.10 -12.93
N ARG A 303 -8.25 -8.65 -14.02
CA ARG A 303 -7.78 -8.93 -15.39
C ARG A 303 -6.34 -8.45 -15.59
N HIS A 304 -6.04 -7.20 -15.22
CA HIS A 304 -4.69 -6.65 -15.38
C HIS A 304 -3.67 -7.32 -14.45
N TYR A 305 -4.05 -7.71 -13.24
CA TYR A 305 -3.20 -8.50 -12.36
C TYR A 305 -2.90 -9.89 -12.93
N LYS A 306 -3.90 -10.60 -13.49
CA LYS A 306 -3.71 -11.88 -14.17
C LYS A 306 -2.76 -11.75 -15.38
N LEU A 307 -2.94 -10.70 -16.19
CA LEU A 307 -2.03 -10.42 -17.32
C LEU A 307 -0.61 -10.11 -16.86
N ALA A 308 -0.43 -9.32 -15.80
CA ALA A 308 0.90 -9.05 -15.23
C ALA A 308 1.57 -10.33 -14.73
N TYR A 309 0.80 -11.23 -14.11
CA TYR A 309 1.29 -12.52 -13.64
C TYR A 309 1.71 -13.42 -14.81
N GLN A 310 0.89 -13.52 -15.85
CA GLN A 310 1.21 -14.31 -17.05
C GLN A 310 2.52 -13.84 -17.70
N GLN A 311 2.71 -12.51 -17.81
CA GLN A 311 3.96 -11.94 -18.31
C GLN A 311 5.17 -12.20 -17.40
N CYS A 312 4.95 -12.38 -16.09
CA CYS A 312 6.02 -12.86 -15.21
C CYS A 312 6.36 -14.33 -15.52
N VAL A 313 5.36 -15.19 -15.72
CA VAL A 313 5.56 -16.63 -15.99
C VAL A 313 6.26 -16.87 -17.33
N GLU A 314 5.88 -16.12 -18.37
CA GLU A 314 6.45 -16.23 -19.72
C GLU A 314 7.85 -15.58 -19.84
N GLY A 315 8.19 -14.67 -18.93
CA GLY A 315 9.43 -13.91 -18.98
C GLY A 315 10.54 -14.53 -18.12
N GLU A 316 11.75 -14.63 -18.68
CA GLU A 316 12.96 -14.97 -17.92
C GLU A 316 13.65 -13.69 -17.42
N PRO A 317 13.73 -13.46 -16.10
CA PRO A 317 14.48 -12.32 -15.57
C PRO A 317 15.99 -12.59 -15.63
N PRO A 318 16.83 -11.56 -15.85
CA PRO A 318 18.28 -11.72 -15.68
C PRO A 318 18.61 -12.04 -14.21
N ASP A 319 19.68 -12.81 -13.97
CA ASP A 319 20.09 -13.26 -12.62
C ASP A 319 20.22 -12.13 -11.60
N THR A 320 20.60 -10.93 -12.05
CA THR A 320 20.75 -9.74 -11.20
C THR A 320 19.41 -9.19 -10.68
N GLU A 321 18.30 -9.45 -11.37
CA GLU A 321 16.96 -8.93 -11.04
C GLU A 321 16.01 -10.03 -10.52
N LEU A 322 16.47 -11.29 -10.44
CA LEU A 322 15.68 -12.46 -10.04
C LEU A 322 14.92 -12.27 -8.71
N PHE A 323 15.56 -11.64 -7.72
CA PHE A 323 14.95 -11.37 -6.42
C PHE A 323 13.82 -10.35 -6.48
N GLU A 324 14.03 -9.25 -7.20
CA GLU A 324 13.02 -8.22 -7.38
C GLU A 324 11.83 -8.79 -8.14
N TRP A 325 12.11 -9.56 -9.19
CA TRP A 325 11.09 -10.28 -9.95
C TRP A 325 10.29 -11.24 -9.06
N ARG A 326 10.95 -12.10 -8.28
CA ARG A 326 10.26 -13.04 -7.36
C ARG A 326 9.36 -12.33 -6.35
N GLN A 327 9.83 -11.22 -5.78
CA GLN A 327 9.02 -10.41 -4.87
C GLN A 327 7.81 -9.79 -5.55
N VAL A 328 8.00 -9.22 -6.74
CA VAL A 328 6.90 -8.60 -7.50
C VAL A 328 5.88 -9.64 -7.97
N THR A 329 6.33 -10.80 -8.47
CA THR A 329 5.43 -11.90 -8.81
C THR A 329 4.66 -12.39 -7.59
N ALA A 330 5.31 -12.50 -6.42
CA ALA A 330 4.64 -12.88 -5.18
C ALA A 330 3.58 -11.85 -4.76
N VAL A 331 3.88 -10.54 -4.87
CA VAL A 331 2.91 -9.47 -4.58
C VAL A 331 1.75 -9.47 -5.57
N ILE A 332 2.01 -9.68 -6.86
CA ILE A 332 0.97 -9.80 -7.89
C ILE A 332 0.08 -11.00 -7.55
N ASN A 333 0.67 -12.18 -7.32
CA ASN A 333 -0.09 -13.37 -6.97
C ASN A 333 -0.92 -13.18 -5.68
N TYR A 334 -0.33 -12.53 -4.67
CA TYR A 334 -1.03 -12.14 -3.46
C TYR A 334 -2.28 -11.29 -3.75
N LYS A 335 -2.19 -10.31 -4.66
CA LYS A 335 -3.35 -9.49 -5.08
C LYS A 335 -4.36 -10.24 -5.93
N VAL A 336 -3.94 -11.24 -6.71
CA VAL A 336 -4.85 -12.00 -7.60
C VAL A 336 -5.66 -13.04 -6.83
N HIS A 337 -5.07 -13.71 -5.82
CA HIS A 337 -5.62 -14.95 -5.26
C HIS A 337 -5.44 -15.12 -3.75
N SER A 338 -5.46 -14.03 -2.96
CA SER A 338 -5.30 -14.15 -1.51
C SER A 338 -6.41 -14.98 -0.84
N PHE A 339 -6.02 -16.15 -0.37
CA PHE A 339 -6.79 -16.97 0.54
C PHE A 339 -6.20 -16.77 1.95
N TYR A 340 -7.01 -16.29 2.90
CA TYR A 340 -6.60 -16.10 4.30
C TYR A 340 -7.50 -16.97 5.16
N ILE A 341 -6.95 -17.99 5.82
CA ILE A 341 -7.63 -18.61 6.96
C ILE A 341 -6.97 -18.02 8.20
N ILE A 342 -7.67 -17.14 8.91
CA ILE A 342 -7.26 -16.73 10.26
C ILE A 342 -7.77 -17.81 11.22
N TYR A 343 -6.93 -18.77 11.61
CA TYR A 343 -7.17 -19.49 12.86
C TYR A 343 -6.56 -18.67 14.00
N ARG A 344 -7.39 -17.87 14.67
CA ARG A 344 -7.04 -17.32 15.97
C ARG A 344 -7.52 -18.34 17.00
N VAL A 345 -6.58 -19.03 17.67
CA VAL A 345 -6.91 -19.84 18.86
C VAL A 345 -7.36 -18.87 19.95
N CYS A 346 -8.66 -18.65 20.06
CA CYS A 346 -9.30 -18.05 21.23
C CYS A 346 -9.98 -19.17 21.99
N HIS A 347 -9.55 -19.35 23.24
CA HIS A 347 -10.24 -20.17 24.22
C HIS A 347 -11.70 -19.66 24.32
N HIS A 348 -12.65 -20.51 23.92
CA HIS A 348 -14.02 -20.58 24.42
C HIS A 348 -15.21 -19.85 23.77
N TYR A 349 -15.12 -18.99 22.74
CA TYR A 349 -16.34 -18.54 22.02
C TYR A 349 -16.12 -18.37 20.51
N LYS A 350 -16.92 -19.10 19.72
CA LYS A 350 -16.89 -19.18 18.25
C LYS A 350 -17.40 -17.89 17.59
N VAL A 351 -16.49 -17.07 17.09
CA VAL A 351 -16.73 -16.18 15.94
C VAL A 351 -15.48 -16.22 15.05
N CYS A 352 -15.56 -16.95 13.93
CA CYS A 352 -14.53 -16.93 12.88
C CYS A 352 -14.65 -15.62 12.09
N SER A 353 -13.77 -14.65 12.35
CA SER A 353 -13.60 -13.51 11.43
C SER A 353 -12.60 -13.90 10.34
N LEU A 354 -13.16 -14.38 9.24
CA LEU A 354 -12.45 -14.85 8.06
C LEU A 354 -12.11 -13.64 7.17
N CYS A 355 -10.94 -13.02 7.34
CA CYS A 355 -10.49 -11.95 6.43
C CYS A 355 -9.88 -12.51 5.14
N ILE A 356 -10.68 -13.22 4.35
CA ILE A 356 -10.34 -13.67 2.98
C ILE A 356 -10.37 -12.49 2.03
N CYS A 357 -9.51 -12.48 1.00
CA CYS A 357 -9.55 -11.38 0.04
C CYS A 357 -10.87 -11.29 -0.70
N GLN A 358 -11.30 -10.04 -0.84
CA GLN A 358 -12.58 -9.66 -1.39
C GLN A 358 -12.69 -9.99 -2.89
N LEU A 359 -11.64 -9.84 -3.70
CA LEU A 359 -11.77 -9.90 -5.18
C LEU A 359 -12.11 -11.28 -5.77
N SER A 360 -11.36 -12.35 -5.48
CA SER A 360 -11.64 -13.67 -6.08
C SER A 360 -12.93 -14.29 -5.56
N PHE A 361 -13.30 -13.99 -4.31
CA PHE A 361 -14.56 -14.44 -3.70
C PHE A 361 -15.76 -13.59 -4.15
N LEU A 362 -15.60 -12.28 -4.36
CA LEU A 362 -16.60 -11.44 -5.05
C LEU A 362 -17.00 -12.04 -6.42
N HIS A 363 -16.08 -12.76 -7.05
CA HIS A 363 -16.29 -13.43 -8.33
C HIS A 363 -16.49 -14.95 -8.21
N SER A 364 -16.67 -15.52 -7.00
CA SER A 364 -16.91 -16.96 -6.77
C SER A 364 -15.83 -17.91 -7.34
N THR A 365 -14.57 -17.48 -7.39
CA THR A 365 -13.44 -18.22 -8.02
C THR A 365 -12.44 -18.82 -7.01
N ALA A 366 -12.92 -19.25 -5.83
CA ALA A 366 -12.05 -19.72 -4.76
C ALA A 366 -11.21 -20.97 -5.13
N LEU A 367 -11.76 -21.89 -5.91
CA LEU A 367 -11.04 -23.10 -6.36
C LEU A 367 -9.95 -22.78 -7.38
N GLU A 368 -10.19 -21.80 -8.27
CA GLU A 368 -9.17 -21.33 -9.22
C GLU A 368 -8.00 -20.68 -8.48
N ALA A 369 -8.28 -19.96 -7.39
CA ALA A 369 -7.26 -19.36 -6.55
C ALA A 369 -6.32 -20.41 -5.94
N ILE A 370 -6.87 -21.51 -5.42
CA ILE A 370 -6.08 -22.63 -4.86
C ILE A 370 -5.23 -23.30 -5.95
N SER A 371 -5.82 -23.56 -7.12
CA SER A 371 -5.10 -24.13 -8.27
C SER A 371 -3.97 -23.22 -8.76
N GLN A 372 -4.20 -21.92 -8.85
CA GLN A 372 -3.16 -20.96 -9.23
C GLN A 372 -2.04 -20.91 -8.20
N GLN A 373 -2.36 -20.94 -6.92
CA GLN A 373 -1.35 -20.92 -5.86
C GLN A 373 -0.44 -22.15 -5.93
N ARG A 374 -1.00 -23.33 -6.20
CA ARG A 374 -0.22 -24.55 -6.43
C ARG A 374 0.69 -24.42 -7.67
N ARG A 375 0.16 -23.87 -8.76
CA ARG A 375 0.94 -23.59 -9.98
C ARG A 375 2.06 -22.58 -9.73
N HIS A 376 1.83 -21.53 -8.95
CA HIS A 376 2.85 -20.55 -8.58
C HIS A 376 4.00 -21.19 -7.80
N VAL A 377 3.67 -22.02 -6.80
CA VAL A 377 4.67 -22.76 -6.02
C VAL A 377 5.49 -23.68 -6.94
N SER A 378 4.82 -24.42 -7.83
CA SER A 378 5.49 -25.30 -8.78
C SER A 378 6.40 -24.54 -9.75
N HIS A 379 5.90 -23.47 -10.38
CA HIS A 379 6.62 -22.76 -11.43
C HIS A 379 7.77 -21.91 -10.88
N MET A 380 7.58 -21.21 -9.76
CA MET A 380 8.56 -20.25 -9.26
C MET A 380 9.57 -20.86 -8.28
N PHE A 381 9.24 -22.00 -7.68
CA PHE A 381 10.03 -22.56 -6.59
C PHE A 381 10.36 -24.05 -6.70
N ALA A 382 9.79 -24.80 -7.65
CA ALA A 382 10.21 -26.18 -7.92
C ALA A 382 11.31 -26.28 -9.00
N LEU A 383 11.65 -25.17 -9.67
CA LEU A 383 12.82 -25.10 -10.56
C LEU A 383 14.11 -25.15 -9.72
N LEU A 384 15.09 -25.92 -10.20
CA LEU A 384 16.45 -25.93 -9.64
C LEU A 384 16.94 -24.49 -9.52
N PRO A 385 17.57 -24.10 -8.39
CA PRO A 385 18.18 -22.78 -8.28
C PRO A 385 19.08 -22.56 -9.50
N GLY A 386 18.75 -21.55 -10.31
CA GLY A 386 19.70 -21.00 -11.27
C GLY A 386 20.99 -20.62 -10.56
N SER A 387 22.06 -20.42 -11.32
CA SER A 387 23.42 -20.19 -10.83
C SER A 387 23.62 -18.90 -10.04
N TYR A 388 22.67 -18.45 -9.21
CA TYR A 388 22.90 -17.63 -8.03
C TYR A 388 21.62 -17.52 -7.17
N PRO A 389 21.71 -17.48 -5.82
CA PRO A 389 22.86 -17.82 -4.98
C PRO A 389 22.99 -19.34 -4.87
N SER A 390 24.07 -19.85 -4.25
CA SER A 390 24.31 -21.30 -4.06
C SER A 390 23.02 -22.07 -3.76
N THR A 391 22.88 -23.29 -4.27
CA THR A 391 21.68 -24.12 -4.09
C THR A 391 21.19 -24.16 -2.63
N GLN A 392 22.12 -24.11 -1.68
CA GLN A 392 21.85 -24.00 -0.24
C GLN A 392 21.21 -22.67 0.17
N LEU A 393 21.69 -21.53 -0.34
CA LEU A 393 21.14 -20.21 -0.03
C LEU A 393 19.75 -20.02 -0.66
N ALA A 394 19.57 -20.49 -1.90
CA ALA A 394 18.28 -20.50 -2.57
C ALA A 394 17.25 -21.38 -1.83
N ALA A 395 17.68 -22.56 -1.34
CA ALA A 395 16.83 -23.42 -0.50
C ALA A 395 16.46 -22.78 0.84
N ILE A 396 17.38 -22.03 1.46
CA ILE A 396 17.14 -21.28 2.71
C ILE A 396 16.13 -20.14 2.47
N GLU A 397 16.29 -19.38 1.39
CA GLU A 397 15.37 -18.30 1.04
C GLU A 397 13.99 -18.83 0.64
N PHE A 398 13.94 -19.95 -0.08
CA PHE A 398 12.70 -20.68 -0.35
C PHE A 398 12.04 -21.17 0.94
N ALA A 399 12.80 -21.76 1.86
CA ALA A 399 12.28 -22.19 3.16
C ALA A 399 11.78 -21.00 4.00
N PHE A 400 12.47 -19.85 3.98
CA PHE A 400 11.99 -18.62 4.61
C PHE A 400 10.70 -18.11 3.96
N TRP A 401 10.64 -18.05 2.63
CA TRP A 401 9.45 -17.64 1.89
C TRP A 401 8.27 -18.60 2.14
N LYS A 402 8.50 -19.92 2.06
CA LYS A 402 7.51 -20.96 2.34
C LYS A 402 7.07 -20.91 3.80
N SER A 403 7.97 -20.75 4.77
CA SER A 403 7.60 -20.58 6.19
C SER A 403 6.76 -19.33 6.46
N LYS A 404 6.82 -18.31 5.59
CA LYS A 404 6.00 -17.10 5.69
C LYS A 404 4.64 -17.24 5.01
N GLN A 405 4.56 -18.02 3.93
CA GLN A 405 3.28 -18.48 3.35
C GLN A 405 2.59 -19.51 4.26
N VAL A 406 3.39 -20.33 4.96
CA VAL A 406 2.97 -21.43 5.84
C VAL A 406 2.82 -20.98 7.30
N ARG A 407 3.35 -19.83 7.76
CA ARG A 407 2.97 -19.23 9.07
C ARG A 407 1.47 -18.92 9.17
N PHE A 408 0.73 -18.97 8.06
CA PHE A 408 -0.72 -18.87 7.96
C PHE A 408 -1.42 -20.19 7.60
N ILE A 409 -0.66 -21.30 7.53
CA ILE A 409 -1.14 -22.68 7.33
C ILE A 409 -0.18 -23.61 8.10
N ILE A 410 -0.24 -23.65 9.42
CA ILE A 410 0.32 -24.78 10.17
C ILE A 410 -0.82 -25.38 11.00
N PHE A 411 -0.92 -26.70 10.88
CA PHE A 411 -1.86 -27.63 11.50
C PHE A 411 -1.97 -27.48 13.01
#